data_AF-A0A359DHD9-F1
#
_entry.id   AF-A0A359DHD9-F1
#
_cell.length_a   1.000
_cell.length_b   1.000
_cell.length_c   1.000
_cell.angle_alpha   90.00
_cell.angle_beta   90.00
_cell.angle_gamma   90.00
#
_symmetry.space_group_name_H-M   'P 1'
#
loop_
_entity.id
_entity.type
_entity.pdbx_description
1 polymer ?
#
loop_
_entity_poly.entity_id
_entity_poly.type
_entity_poly.pdbx_seq_one_letter_code
_entity_poly.pdbx_strand_id
1 'polypeptide(L)' 'KGGPLSQGLIYGKRVACPLHNWQIELANGEAVAPDVGCAHKHEAKVENGRVLLALKVAITACA' A
#
# COMPACT_ATOMS: atom_id res chain seq x y z
N LYS A 1 2.46 -1.25 14.87
CA LYS A 1 1.08 -1.34 15.42
C LYS A 1 0.12 -1.47 14.24
N GLY A 2 -0.76 -2.48 14.21
CA GLY A 2 -1.52 -2.88 13.01
C GLY A 2 -2.74 -2.03 12.66
N GLY A 3 -2.67 -0.70 12.80
CA GLY A 3 -3.79 0.17 12.40
C GLY A 3 -3.88 0.34 10.88
N PRO A 4 -5.08 0.65 10.35
CA PRO A 4 -5.31 0.73 8.92
C PRO A 4 -4.69 1.99 8.31
N LEU A 5 -3.72 1.81 7.41
CA LEU A 5 -3.13 2.91 6.63
C LEU A 5 -4.18 3.67 5.81
N SER A 6 -5.28 3.00 5.43
CA SER A 6 -6.40 3.59 4.69
C SER A 6 -7.17 4.67 5.45
N GLN A 7 -6.98 4.81 6.77
CA GLN A 7 -7.53 5.90 7.56
C GLN A 7 -6.59 7.11 7.65
N GLY A 8 -5.47 7.08 6.92
CA GLY A 8 -4.51 8.18 6.84
C GLY A 8 -4.99 9.35 5.99
N LEU A 9 -4.30 10.48 6.13
CA LEU A 9 -4.54 11.66 5.31
C LEU A 9 -3.83 11.49 3.96
N ILE A 10 -4.58 11.57 2.85
CA ILE A 10 -4.01 11.61 1.51
C ILE A 10 -3.70 13.05 1.12
N TYR A 11 -2.49 13.27 0.62
CA TYR A 11 -2.05 14.57 0.10
C TYR A 11 -1.03 14.35 -1.03
N GLY A 12 -1.21 15.07 -2.15
CA GLY A 12 -0.39 14.85 -3.35
C GLY A 12 -0.41 13.38 -3.77
N LYS A 13 0.77 12.74 -3.79
CA LYS A 13 0.93 11.30 -4.13
C LYS A 13 1.28 10.44 -2.92
N ARG A 14 0.94 10.89 -1.71
CA ARG A 14 1.31 10.24 -0.44
C ARG A 14 0.12 10.05 0.48
N VAL A 15 0.27 9.14 1.43
CA VAL A 15 -0.61 8.99 2.58
C VAL A 15 0.20 9.08 3.88
N ALA A 16 -0.26 9.87 4.84
CA ALA A 16 0.31 9.92 6.19
C ALA A 16 -0.35 8.86 7.08
N CYS A 17 0.43 7.95 7.65
CA CYS A 17 -0.05 6.92 8.56
C CYS A 17 -0.60 7.56 9.85
N PRO A 18 -1.86 7.30 10.23
CA PRO A 18 -2.50 7.98 11.37
C PRO A 18 -1.89 7.56 12.73
N LEU A 19 -1.16 6.45 12.79
CA LEU A 19 -0.59 5.93 14.04
C LEU A 19 0.87 6.31 14.29
N HIS A 20 1.67 6.43 13.22
CA HIS A 20 3.12 6.58 13.34
C HIS A 20 3.66 7.80 12.59
N ASN A 21 2.77 8.56 11.93
CA ASN A 21 3.12 9.72 11.11
C ASN A 21 4.08 9.43 9.94
N TRP A 22 4.26 8.15 9.58
CA TRP A 22 5.04 7.76 8.40
C TRP A 22 4.36 8.27 7.15
N GLN A 23 5.15 8.87 6.25
CA GLN A 23 4.65 9.28 4.94
C GLN A 23 4.96 8.18 3.94
N ILE A 24 3.94 7.62 3.28
CA ILE A 24 4.09 6.51 2.34
C ILE A 24 3.76 7.00 0.92
N GLU A 25 4.65 6.72 -0.04
CA GLU A 25 4.44 7.01 -1.47
C GLU A 25 3.41 6.06 -2.08
N LEU A 26 2.34 6.59 -2.69
CA LEU A 26 1.28 5.77 -3.29
C LEU A 26 1.73 5.02 -4.55
N ALA A 27 2.79 5.50 -5.21
CA ALA A 27 3.28 4.91 -6.46
C ALA A 27 4.01 3.57 -6.25
N ASN A 28 4.75 3.43 -5.15
CA ASN A 28 5.60 2.27 -4.89
C ASN A 28 5.38 1.63 -3.52
N GLY A 29 4.71 2.31 -2.58
CA GLY A 29 4.45 1.83 -1.22
C GLY A 29 5.60 2.09 -0.25
N GLU A 30 6.65 2.81 -0.64
CA GLU A 30 7.83 3.06 0.21
C GLU A 30 7.56 4.18 1.22
N ALA A 31 8.13 4.04 2.41
CA ALA A 31 8.19 5.13 3.38
C ALA A 31 9.18 6.20 2.90
N VAL A 32 8.82 7.47 3.12
CA VAL A 32 9.68 8.61 2.85
C VAL A 32 10.65 8.78 4.02
N ALA A 33 11.90 9.10 3.70
CA ALA A 33 12.93 9.39 4.70
C ALA A 33 12.44 10.46 5.70
N PRO A 34 12.76 10.34 7.00
CA PRO A 34 13.76 9.41 7.57
C PRO A 34 13.22 8.00 7.90
N ASP A 35 11.93 7.75 7.73
CA ASP A 35 11.34 6.43 7.99
C ASP A 35 11.80 5.41 6.95
N VAL A 36 11.96 4.15 7.37
CA VAL A 36 12.44 3.05 6.53
C VAL A 36 11.48 1.87 6.60
N GLY A 37 11.05 1.41 5.43
CA GLY A 37 10.12 0.30 5.26
C GLY A 37 9.11 0.60 4.16
N CYS A 38 8.18 -0.32 3.96
CA CYS A 38 7.16 -0.20 2.93
C CYS A 38 5.82 -0.82 3.35
N ALA A 39 4.75 -0.38 2.70
CA ALA A 39 3.45 -1.04 2.71
C ALA A 39 3.40 -2.14 1.64
N HIS A 40 2.58 -3.17 1.87
CA HIS A 40 2.32 -4.18 0.84
C HIS A 40 1.66 -3.55 -0.40
N LYS A 41 2.19 -3.88 -1.57
CA LYS A 41 1.69 -3.44 -2.88
C LYS A 41 1.05 -4.59 -3.65
N HIS A 42 -0.09 -4.31 -4.26
CA HIS A 42 -0.70 -5.13 -5.31
C HIS A 42 -0.63 -4.39 -6.64
N GLU A 43 -0.31 -5.10 -7.71
CA GLU A 43 -0.48 -4.53 -9.06
C GLU A 43 -1.97 -4.28 -9.30
N ALA A 44 -2.30 -3.12 -9.85
CA ALA A 44 -3.67 -2.68 -10.05
C ALA A 44 -3.85 -2.14 -11.46
N LYS A 45 -5.02 -2.39 -12.06
CA LYS A 45 -5.45 -1.73 -13.30
C LYS A 45 -6.89 -1.28 -13.22
N VAL A 46 -7.24 -0.25 -13.99
CA VAL A 46 -8.63 0.18 -14.18
C VAL A 46 -9.09 -0.26 -15.56
N GLU A 47 -10.17 -1.03 -15.61
CA GLU A 47 -10.74 -1.54 -16.86
C GLU A 47 -12.26 -1.51 -16.75
N ASN A 48 -12.95 -0.91 -17.73
CA ASN A 48 -14.41 -0.81 -17.77
C ASN A 48 -15.03 -0.27 -16.47
N GLY A 49 -14.42 0.78 -15.89
CA GLY A 49 -14.88 1.40 -14.63
C GLY A 49 -14.66 0.56 -13.37
N ARG A 50 -13.94 -0.57 -13.46
CA ARG A 50 -13.61 -1.44 -12.33
C ARG A 50 -12.11 -1.35 -12.00
N VAL A 51 -11.78 -1.32 -10.72
CA VAL A 51 -10.42 -1.50 -10.21
C VAL A 51 -10.17 -2.99 -10.04
N LEU A 52 -9.17 -3.52 -10.75
CA LEU A 52 -8.76 -4.92 -10.69
C LEU A 52 -7.42 -5.01 -9.97
N LEU A 53 -7.33 -5.87 -8.96
CA LEU A 53 -6.11 -6.11 -8.19
C LEU A 53 -5.54 -7.49 -8.52
N ALA A 54 -4.24 -7.56 -8.77
CA ALA A 54 -3.54 -8.82 -8.92
C ALA A 54 -3.33 -9.46 -7.54
N LEU A 55 -4.03 -10.56 -7.29
CA LEU A 55 -3.76 -11.42 -6.16
C LEU A 55 -2.49 -12.23 -6.44
N LYS A 56 -1.45 -11.99 -5.66
CA LYS A 56 -0.34 -12.94 -5.57
C LYS A 56 -0.81 -14.10 -4.72
N VAL A 57 -1.29 -15.16 -5.36
CA VAL A 57 -1.53 -16.44 -4.68
C VAL A 57 -0.16 -16.96 -4.26
N ALA A 58 0.08 -17.06 -2.94
CA ALA A 58 1.17 -17.87 -2.45
C ALA A 58 0.87 -19.30 -2.88
N ILE A 59 1.64 -19.83 -3.83
CA ILE A 59 1.50 -21.22 -4.27
C ILE A 59 2.02 -22.07 -3.11
N THR A 60 1.14 -22.47 -2.20
CA THR A 60 1.43 -23.61 -1.36
C THR A 60 1.18 -24.83 -2.23
N ALA A 61 2.23 -25.33 -2.89
CA ALA A 61 2.16 -26.63 -3.54
C ALA A 61 1.76 -27.67 -2.47
N CYS A 62 0.79 -28.54 -2.77
CA CYS A 62 0.60 -29.75 -1.97
C CYS A 62 1.91 -30.53 -1.98
N ALA A 63 2.35 -30.94 -0.79
CA ALA A 63 3.46 -31.88 -0.61
C ALA A 63 3.10 -33.26 -1.21
#